data_AF-A0A377DX57-F1
#
_entry.id   AF-A0A377DX57-F1
#
_cell.length_a   1.000
_cell.length_b   1.000
_cell.length_c   1.000
_cell.angle_alpha   90.00
_cell.angle_beta   90.00
_cell.angle_gamma   90.00
#
_symmetry.space_group_name_H-M   'P 1'
#
loop_
_entity.id
_entity.type
_entity.pdbx_description
1 polymer ?
#
loop_
_entity_poly.entity_id
_entity_poly.type
_entity_poly.pdbx_seq_one_letter_code
_entity_poly.pdbx_strand_id
1 'polypeptide(L)'
;MEFSPPLQRATLIQRYKRFLADVITPDGRELTLHCPNTGAMTGCATPGDTVWYSTSDNTKRKYPHTWELTQSQSGAFICVNTLWANRLTKEAILNESISELSGYSSLKSEVKYGAERSRIDFMLQADSRPDCYIEVKSVTLAENEQGYFPDAVTETRSETPSGVDERSG
;
A
#
# COMPACT_ATOMS: atom_id res chain seq x y z
N MET A 1 -3.78 -12.85 1.06
CA MET A 1 -4.54 -12.39 2.25
C MET A 1 -6.00 -12.20 1.87
N GLU A 2 -6.89 -12.27 2.85
CA GLU A 2 -8.30 -11.97 2.69
C GLU A 2 -8.72 -10.88 3.69
N PHE A 3 -9.62 -9.98 3.27
CA PHE A 3 -10.25 -9.06 4.20
C PHE A 3 -11.29 -9.81 5.02
N SER A 4 -11.05 -9.90 6.33
CA SER A 4 -11.96 -10.55 7.28
C SER A 4 -12.23 -9.60 8.45
N PRO A 5 -13.47 -9.12 8.64
CA PRO A 5 -14.65 -9.39 7.80
C PRO A 5 -14.54 -8.78 6.38
N PRO A 6 -15.40 -9.21 5.43
CA PRO A 6 -15.44 -8.64 4.09
C PRO A 6 -15.66 -7.11 4.10
N LEU A 7 -15.10 -6.44 3.10
CA LEU A 7 -15.23 -4.99 2.95
C LEU A 7 -16.67 -4.58 2.64
N GLN A 8 -17.04 -3.39 3.11
CA GLN A 8 -18.30 -2.74 2.79
C GLN A 8 -18.06 -1.67 1.72
N ARG A 9 -19.06 -1.39 0.89
CA ARG A 9 -18.96 -0.38 -0.18
C ARG A 9 -19.71 0.91 0.16
N ALA A 10 -19.25 2.03 -0.39
CA ALA A 10 -19.94 3.33 -0.39
C ALA A 10 -19.56 4.12 -1.66
N THR A 11 -20.28 5.21 -1.94
CA THR A 11 -19.96 6.12 -3.04
C THR A 11 -19.18 7.32 -2.50
N LEU A 12 -18.02 7.62 -3.08
CA LEU A 12 -17.19 8.73 -2.66
C LEU A 12 -17.85 10.08 -2.97
N ILE A 13 -17.93 10.95 -1.96
CA ILE A 13 -18.27 12.37 -2.16
C ILE A 13 -16.99 13.16 -2.41
N GLN A 14 -16.05 13.12 -1.46
CA GLN A 14 -14.78 13.83 -1.55
C GLN A 14 -13.75 13.27 -0.56
N ARG A 15 -12.47 13.35 -0.93
CA ARG A 15 -11.32 13.22 -0.02
C ARG A 15 -10.85 14.62 0.37
N TYR A 16 -10.57 14.84 1.65
CA TYR A 16 -10.12 16.14 2.15
C TYR A 16 -9.19 15.99 3.35
N LYS A 17 -8.43 17.05 3.64
CA LYS A 17 -7.41 17.07 4.72
C LYS A 17 -6.41 15.90 4.63
N ARG A 18 -6.26 15.27 3.46
CA ARG A 18 -5.45 14.06 3.17
C ARG A 18 -5.92 12.77 3.84
N PHE A 19 -6.38 12.82 5.09
CA PHE A 19 -6.69 11.63 5.91
C PHE A 19 -8.19 11.37 6.15
N LEU A 20 -9.08 12.15 5.52
CA LEU A 20 -10.54 11.97 5.61
C LEU A 20 -11.17 11.84 4.24
N ALA A 21 -12.24 11.06 4.17
CA ALA A 21 -13.11 11.01 3.01
C ALA A 21 -14.57 10.89 3.46
N ASP A 22 -15.44 11.73 2.89
CA ASP A 22 -16.89 11.60 3.12
C ASP A 22 -17.50 10.77 1.98
N VAL A 23 -18.42 9.88 2.34
CA VAL A 23 -19.02 8.90 1.44
C VAL A 23 -20.51 8.73 1.73
N ILE A 24 -21.25 8.21 0.75
CA ILE A 24 -22.66 7.82 0.90
C ILE A 24 -22.76 6.30 0.90
N THR A 25 -23.28 5.71 1.96
CA THR A 25 -23.51 4.26 2.07
C THR A 25 -24.70 3.80 1.21
N PRO A 26 -24.87 2.49 0.96
CA PRO A 26 -25.96 1.98 0.12
C PRO A 26 -27.37 2.31 0.63
N ASP A 27 -27.54 2.61 1.92
CA ASP A 27 -28.79 3.06 2.54
C ASP A 27 -28.96 4.60 2.52
N GLY A 28 -28.07 5.33 1.86
CA GLY A 28 -28.16 6.78 1.64
C GLY A 28 -27.64 7.65 2.77
N ARG A 29 -26.91 7.08 3.75
CA ARG A 29 -26.35 7.84 4.87
C ARG A 29 -24.96 8.37 4.53
N GLU A 30 -24.64 9.56 5.02
CA GLU A 30 -23.28 10.08 4.99
C GLU A 30 -22.42 9.45 6.08
N LEU A 31 -21.19 9.10 5.73
CA LEU A 31 -20.20 8.49 6.60
C LEU A 31 -18.83 9.11 6.32
N THR A 32 -18.04 9.37 7.36
CA THR A 32 -16.63 9.77 7.21
C THR A 32 -15.71 8.57 7.43
N LEU A 33 -14.88 8.28 6.43
CA LEU A 33 -13.84 7.28 6.46
C LEU A 33 -12.48 7.89 6.80
N HIS A 34 -11.63 7.13 7.48
CA HIS A 34 -10.20 7.40 7.51
C HIS A 34 -9.57 7.03 6.16
N CYS A 35 -8.84 7.96 5.56
CA CYS A 35 -7.99 7.72 4.39
C CYS A 35 -6.54 7.43 4.86
N PRO A 36 -6.04 6.19 4.76
CA PRO A 36 -4.71 5.81 5.23
C PRO A 36 -3.59 6.11 4.22
N ASN A 37 -3.86 6.96 3.22
CA ASN A 37 -2.90 7.35 2.19
C ASN A 37 -2.62 8.86 2.32
N THR A 38 -1.36 9.23 2.47
CA THR A 38 -0.92 10.63 2.60
C THR A 38 -0.51 11.27 1.27
N GLY A 39 -0.38 10.48 0.21
CA GLY A 39 0.03 10.90 -1.13
C GLY A 39 -1.06 11.65 -1.89
N ALA A 40 -0.78 11.99 -3.15
CA ALA A 40 -1.70 12.77 -3.97
C ALA A 40 -2.98 11.98 -4.28
N MET A 41 -2.88 10.65 -4.45
CA MET A 41 -3.99 9.78 -4.87
C MET A 41 -4.59 10.22 -6.21
N THR A 42 -3.73 10.69 -7.12
CA THR A 42 -4.11 11.07 -8.49
C THR A 42 -4.83 9.89 -9.15
N GLY A 43 -6.03 10.11 -9.67
CA GLY A 43 -6.87 9.08 -10.29
C GLY A 43 -7.52 8.07 -9.33
N CYS A 44 -7.29 8.17 -8.02
CA CYS A 44 -7.76 7.18 -7.04
C CYS A 44 -8.89 7.68 -6.13
N ALA A 45 -9.29 8.95 -6.24
CA ALA A 45 -10.23 9.60 -5.34
C ALA A 45 -11.23 10.51 -6.08
N THR A 46 -11.74 10.05 -7.23
CA THR A 46 -12.67 10.85 -8.04
C THR A 46 -14.06 10.81 -7.40
N PRO A 47 -14.72 11.96 -7.15
CA PRO A 47 -16.12 11.96 -6.69
C PRO A 47 -17.01 11.08 -7.57
N GLY A 48 -17.83 10.26 -6.93
CA GLY A 48 -18.68 9.26 -7.59
C GLY A 48 -18.05 7.87 -7.73
N ASP A 49 -16.74 7.71 -7.50
CA ASP A 49 -16.12 6.38 -7.46
C ASP A 49 -16.72 5.53 -6.34
N THR A 50 -16.74 4.21 -6.54
CA THR A 50 -17.08 3.27 -5.47
C THR A 50 -15.86 3.07 -4.59
N VAL A 51 -16.03 3.18 -3.27
CA VAL A 51 -14.97 2.90 -2.31
C VAL A 51 -15.34 1.70 -1.47
N TRP A 52 -14.32 0.94 -1.08
CA TRP A 52 -14.45 -0.22 -0.21
C TRP A 52 -13.70 0.06 1.09
N TYR A 53 -14.38 -0.16 2.22
CA TYR A 53 -13.85 0.17 3.54
C TYR A 53 -13.97 -1.01 4.51
N SER A 54 -13.00 -1.09 5.41
CA SER A 54 -13.00 -1.99 6.56
C SER A 54 -13.57 -1.29 7.79
N THR A 55 -13.98 -2.06 8.80
CA THR A 55 -14.47 -1.55 10.08
C THR A 55 -13.62 -2.13 11.21
N SER A 56 -13.08 -1.26 12.07
CA SER A 56 -12.33 -1.66 13.26
C SER A 56 -13.25 -1.74 14.48
N ASP A 57 -13.16 -2.85 15.23
CA ASP A 57 -13.86 -3.02 16.50
C ASP A 57 -13.28 -2.17 17.65
N ASN A 58 -12.20 -1.42 17.41
CA ASN A 58 -11.59 -0.56 18.41
C ASN A 58 -12.44 0.70 18.64
N THR A 59 -13.27 0.65 19.68
CA THR A 59 -14.20 1.71 20.10
C THR A 59 -13.55 3.04 20.46
N LYS A 60 -12.22 3.10 20.65
CA LYS A 60 -11.48 4.33 20.94
C LYS A 60 -11.18 5.16 19.68
N ARG A 61 -11.39 4.60 18.49
CA ARG A 61 -11.12 5.31 17.22
C ARG A 61 -12.22 6.32 16.94
N LYS A 62 -11.83 7.57 16.65
CA LYS A 62 -12.75 8.61 16.19
C LYS A 62 -13.44 8.23 14.86
N TYR A 63 -12.68 7.61 13.96
CA TYR A 63 -13.16 7.09 12.69
C TYR A 63 -12.84 5.59 12.64
N PRO A 64 -13.83 4.71 12.92
CA PRO A 64 -13.60 3.26 12.97
C PRO A 64 -13.50 2.64 11.58
N HIS A 65 -13.95 3.34 10.53
CA HIS A 65 -13.94 2.86 9.16
C HIS A 65 -12.73 3.35 8.40
N THR A 66 -12.03 2.45 7.71
CA THR A 66 -10.81 2.76 6.93
C THR A 66 -11.05 2.49 5.46
N TRP A 67 -10.76 3.46 4.59
CA TRP A 67 -10.83 3.30 3.14
C TRP A 67 -9.68 2.41 2.67
N GLU A 68 -10.02 1.25 2.12
CA GLU A 68 -9.07 0.24 1.66
C GLU A 68 -8.84 0.30 0.16
N LEU A 69 -9.93 0.28 -0.62
CA LEU A 69 -9.89 0.20 -2.08
C LEU A 69 -10.75 1.29 -2.72
N THR A 70 -10.36 1.73 -3.90
CA THR A 70 -11.22 2.43 -4.85
C THR A 70 -11.54 1.48 -6.00
N GLN A 71 -12.79 1.47 -6.42
CA GLN A 71 -13.21 0.94 -7.71
C GLN A 71 -13.61 2.13 -8.57
N SER A 72 -12.82 2.41 -9.60
CA SER A 72 -13.05 3.54 -10.51
C SER A 72 -14.36 3.36 -11.28
N GLN A 73 -14.85 4.45 -11.87
CA GLN A 73 -15.99 4.39 -12.80
C GLN A 73 -15.75 3.48 -14.03
N SER A 74 -14.49 3.24 -14.41
CA SER A 74 -14.12 2.26 -15.45
C SER A 74 -14.10 0.81 -14.94
N GLY A 75 -14.32 0.58 -13.64
CA GLY A 75 -14.36 -0.73 -13.01
C GLY A 75 -13.01 -1.23 -12.48
N ALA A 76 -11.92 -0.45 -12.62
CA ALA A 76 -10.60 -0.84 -12.13
C ALA A 76 -10.53 -0.75 -10.60
N PHE A 77 -9.94 -1.76 -9.96
CA PHE A 77 -9.70 -1.79 -8.52
C PHE A 77 -8.31 -1.26 -8.18
N ILE A 78 -8.24 -0.35 -7.21
CA ILE A 78 -7.03 0.33 -6.78
C ILE A 78 -6.93 0.17 -5.26
N CYS A 79 -5.86 -0.45 -4.78
CA CYS A 79 -5.58 -0.52 -3.34
C CYS A 79 -5.01 0.83 -2.86
N VAL A 80 -5.85 1.68 -2.29
CA VAL A 80 -5.44 3.00 -1.83
C VAL A 80 -4.76 2.96 -0.47
N ASN A 81 -5.04 1.94 0.33
CA ASN A 81 -4.33 1.71 1.59
C ASN A 81 -2.95 1.07 1.32
N THR A 82 -1.95 1.91 1.11
CA THR A 82 -0.57 1.50 0.82
C THR A 82 0.13 0.77 1.97
N LEU A 83 -0.45 0.80 3.19
CA LEU A 83 0.08 0.05 4.33
C LEU A 83 0.00 -1.47 4.12
N TRP A 84 -0.78 -1.95 3.15
CA TRP A 84 -0.82 -3.35 2.77
C TRP A 84 0.39 -3.83 1.99
N ALA A 85 1.15 -2.93 1.35
CA ALA A 85 2.20 -3.31 0.40
C ALA A 85 3.24 -4.24 1.04
N ASN A 86 3.83 -3.86 2.18
CA ASN A 86 4.82 -4.70 2.87
C ASN A 86 4.23 -6.06 3.28
N ARG A 87 2.97 -6.10 3.74
CA ARG A 87 2.33 -7.36 4.11
C ARG A 87 2.14 -8.27 2.90
N LEU A 88 1.66 -7.73 1.79
CA LEU A 88 1.46 -8.45 0.54
C LEU A 88 2.78 -8.96 -0.03
N THR A 89 3.82 -8.12 -0.05
CA THR A 89 5.17 -8.52 -0.48
C THR A 89 5.71 -9.66 0.37
N LYS A 90 5.61 -9.55 1.70
CA LYS A 90 6.05 -10.62 2.60
C LYS A 90 5.29 -11.92 2.35
N GLU A 91 3.97 -11.87 2.19
CA GLU A 91 3.17 -13.04 1.88
C GLU A 91 3.61 -13.67 0.54
N ALA A 92 3.80 -12.86 -0.49
CA ALA A 92 4.21 -13.27 -1.83
C ALA A 92 5.63 -13.87 -1.90
N ILE A 93 6.55 -13.41 -1.05
CA ILE A 93 7.88 -14.02 -0.91
C ILE A 93 7.75 -15.37 -0.22
N LEU A 94 7.03 -15.45 0.90
CA LEU A 94 6.93 -16.67 1.72
C LEU A 94 6.15 -17.80 1.03
N ASN A 95 5.23 -17.46 0.13
CA ASN A 95 4.48 -18.43 -0.67
C ASN A 95 5.07 -18.66 -2.07
N GLU A 96 6.27 -18.14 -2.34
CA GLU A 96 7.01 -18.31 -3.59
C GLU A 96 6.30 -17.78 -4.85
N SER A 97 5.37 -16.82 -4.69
CA SER A 97 4.74 -16.14 -5.84
C SER A 97 5.71 -15.22 -6.59
N ILE A 98 6.78 -14.75 -5.91
CA ILE A 98 7.86 -13.97 -6.51
C ILE A 98 9.10 -14.86 -6.63
N SER A 99 9.25 -15.49 -7.80
CA SER A 99 10.26 -16.52 -8.05
C SER A 99 11.70 -16.02 -7.87
N GLU A 100 11.94 -14.75 -8.21
CA GLU A 100 13.23 -14.06 -8.13
C GLU A 100 13.72 -13.92 -6.69
N LEU A 101 12.79 -13.94 -5.72
CA LEU A 101 13.05 -13.81 -4.29
C LEU A 101 12.95 -15.15 -3.54
N SER A 102 12.79 -16.27 -4.25
CA SER A 102 12.70 -17.61 -3.68
C SER A 102 14.08 -18.19 -3.34
N GLY A 103 14.14 -19.25 -2.52
CA GLY A 103 15.39 -19.95 -2.17
C GLY A 103 16.25 -19.24 -1.12
N TYR A 104 15.63 -18.42 -0.27
CA TYR A 104 16.22 -17.87 0.95
C TYR A 104 15.64 -18.60 2.18
N SER A 105 16.45 -18.85 3.21
CA SER A 105 16.02 -19.60 4.40
C SER A 105 15.42 -18.72 5.50
N SER A 106 15.62 -17.40 5.42
CA SER A 106 15.06 -16.46 6.39
C SER A 106 14.67 -15.12 5.76
N LEU A 107 13.64 -14.49 6.34
CA LEU A 107 13.15 -13.16 6.01
C LEU A 107 13.04 -12.33 7.29
N LYS A 108 13.71 -11.18 7.31
CA LYS A 108 13.59 -10.16 8.37
C LYS A 108 12.91 -8.91 7.82
N SER A 109 12.12 -8.24 8.65
CA SER A 109 11.41 -7.01 8.30
C SER A 109 11.98 -5.82 9.08
N GLU A 110 11.90 -4.61 8.52
CA GLU A 110 12.29 -3.35 9.19
C GLU A 110 13.74 -3.37 9.72
N VAL A 111 14.66 -3.92 8.93
CA VAL A 111 16.06 -4.12 9.35
C VAL A 111 16.80 -2.79 9.27
N LYS A 112 17.38 -2.38 10.40
CA LYS A 112 18.24 -1.18 10.43
C LYS A 112 19.53 -1.43 9.66
N TYR A 113 19.93 -0.49 8.83
CA TYR A 113 21.19 -0.53 8.10
C TYR A 113 21.86 0.84 8.03
N GLY A 114 23.16 0.85 7.74
CA GLY A 114 23.95 2.08 7.59
C GLY A 114 24.15 2.87 8.89
N ALA A 115 24.88 3.98 8.77
CA ALA A 115 25.19 4.87 9.89
C ALA A 115 24.01 5.79 10.28
N GLU A 116 23.09 6.05 9.35
CA GLU A 116 22.03 7.06 9.50
C GLU A 116 20.72 6.53 10.11
N ARG A 117 20.71 5.32 10.68
CA ARG A 117 19.51 4.66 11.26
C ARG A 117 18.38 4.41 10.25
N SER A 118 18.69 4.37 8.96
CA SER A 118 17.77 3.96 7.90
C SER A 118 17.31 2.51 8.11
N ARG A 119 16.10 2.19 7.62
CA ARG A 119 15.52 0.84 7.68
C ARG A 119 15.18 0.39 6.28
N ILE A 120 15.52 -0.87 5.98
CA ILE A 120 15.08 -1.55 4.77
C ILE A 120 13.81 -2.34 5.10
N ASP A 121 12.87 -2.41 4.15
CA ASP A 121 11.59 -3.10 4.37
C ASP A 121 11.82 -4.58 4.66
N PHE A 122 12.63 -5.25 3.84
CA PHE A 122 13.01 -6.65 4.05
C PHE A 122 14.48 -6.95 3.80
N MET A 123 14.99 -7.95 4.52
CA MET A 123 16.27 -8.58 4.27
C MET A 123 16.08 -10.11 4.22
N LEU A 124 16.48 -10.72 3.11
CA LEU A 124 16.49 -12.17 2.92
C LEU A 124 17.91 -12.72 3.10
N GLN A 125 18.04 -13.88 3.75
CA GLN A 125 19.34 -14.52 4.00
C GLN A 125 19.31 -16.03 3.76
N ALA A 126 20.43 -16.58 3.29
CA ALA A 126 20.69 -18.01 3.19
C ALA A 126 22.21 -18.27 3.18
N ASP A 127 22.66 -19.39 3.75
CA ASP A 127 24.09 -19.69 3.90
C ASP A 127 24.86 -19.72 2.56
N SER A 128 24.19 -20.10 1.48
CA SER A 128 24.77 -20.23 0.14
C SER A 128 24.55 -19.01 -0.76
N ARG A 129 24.06 -17.89 -0.22
CA ARG A 129 23.68 -16.69 -1.00
C ARG A 129 24.09 -15.41 -0.28
N PRO A 130 24.38 -14.32 -1.00
CA PRO A 130 24.50 -13.01 -0.39
C PRO A 130 23.14 -12.56 0.19
N ASP A 131 23.20 -11.73 1.23
CA ASP A 131 22.01 -11.05 1.76
C ASP A 131 21.32 -10.24 0.66
N CYS A 132 20.00 -10.34 0.58
CA CYS A 132 19.18 -9.57 -0.37
C CYS A 132 18.36 -8.53 0.39
N TYR A 133 18.56 -7.26 0.02
CA TYR A 133 17.89 -6.10 0.59
C TYR A 133 16.75 -5.69 -0.34
N ILE A 134 15.55 -5.51 0.20
CA ILE A 134 14.35 -5.22 -0.59
C ILE A 134 13.66 -3.99 -0.03
N GLU A 135 13.45 -2.99 -0.88
CA GLU A 135 12.62 -1.83 -0.62
C GLU A 135 11.30 -1.96 -1.38
N VAL A 136 10.18 -1.71 -0.72
CA VAL A 136 8.84 -1.85 -1.29
C VAL A 136 8.26 -0.48 -1.62
N LYS A 137 7.79 -0.32 -2.86
CA LYS A 137 7.12 0.88 -3.33
C LYS A 137 5.69 0.55 -3.75
N SER A 138 4.75 1.40 -3.35
CA SER A 138 3.35 1.30 -3.79
C SER A 138 3.13 2.14 -5.04
N VAL A 139 2.56 1.54 -6.08
CA VAL A 139 2.23 2.20 -7.35
C VAL A 139 0.72 2.28 -7.48
N THR A 140 0.16 3.49 -7.46
CA THR A 140 -1.29 3.73 -7.61
C THR A 140 -1.63 4.72 -8.72
N LEU A 141 -0.64 5.47 -9.24
CA LEU A 141 -0.83 6.35 -10.38
C LEU A 141 -0.79 5.50 -11.66
N ALA A 142 -1.82 5.61 -12.47
CA ALA A 142 -1.91 4.97 -13.77
C ALA A 142 -2.39 5.96 -14.84
N GLU A 143 -1.81 5.85 -16.04
CA GLU A 143 -2.35 6.42 -17.27
C GLU A 143 -2.62 5.25 -18.24
N ASN A 144 -3.90 4.94 -18.43
CA ASN A 144 -4.33 3.72 -19.14
C ASN A 144 -3.75 2.46 -18.48
N GLU A 145 -2.96 1.68 -19.22
CA GLU A 145 -2.30 0.45 -18.74
C GLU A 145 -0.90 0.70 -18.16
N GLN A 146 -0.41 1.95 -18.19
CA GLN A 146 0.92 2.31 -17.69
C GLN A 146 0.85 2.80 -16.24
N GLY A 147 1.57 2.15 -15.33
CA GLY A 147 1.75 2.58 -13.94
C GLY A 147 2.97 3.49 -13.77
N TYR A 148 2.91 4.43 -12.81
CA TYR A 148 3.97 5.40 -12.53
C TYR A 148 4.24 5.56 -11.02
N PHE A 149 5.51 5.81 -10.69
CA PHE A 149 5.95 6.19 -9.35
C PHE A 149 7.12 7.17 -9.44
N PRO A 150 7.18 8.22 -8.60
CA PRO A 150 6.18 8.62 -7.60
C PRO A 150 5.00 9.40 -8.21
N ASP A 151 3.89 9.56 -7.47
CA ASP A 151 2.70 10.32 -7.90
C ASP A 151 2.78 11.84 -7.60
N ALA A 152 3.84 12.26 -6.92
CA ALA A 152 4.23 13.64 -6.64
C ALA A 152 5.75 13.71 -6.42
N VAL A 153 6.34 14.90 -6.46
CA VAL A 153 7.77 15.08 -6.12
C VAL A 153 7.99 14.64 -4.68
N THR A 154 8.78 13.58 -4.47
CA THR A 154 9.20 13.10 -3.14
C THR A 154 10.67 13.45 -2.92
N GLU A 155 10.99 14.20 -1.87
CA GLU A 155 12.38 14.46 -1.43
C GLU A 155 13.02 13.25 -0.73
N THR A 156 12.30 12.13 -0.61
CA THR A 156 12.80 10.90 0.01
C THR A 156 13.84 10.26 -0.91
N ARG A 157 15.10 10.58 -0.66
CA ARG A 157 16.25 9.91 -1.27
C ARG A 157 16.27 8.45 -0.78
N SER A 158 16.01 7.49 -1.66
CA SER A 158 16.35 6.08 -1.39
C SER A 158 17.87 5.99 -1.41
N GLU A 159 18.49 6.05 -0.23
CA GLU A 159 19.89 5.64 -0.12
C GLU A 159 19.91 4.12 -0.05
N THR A 160 20.00 3.52 -1.23
CA THR A 160 20.22 2.09 -1.41
C THR A 160 21.50 1.71 -0.65
N PRO A 161 21.50 0.67 0.20
CA PRO A 161 22.72 0.24 0.89
C PRO A 161 23.88 0.09 -0.10
N SER A 162 25.07 0.55 0.27
CA SER A 162 26.26 0.39 -0.55
C SER A 162 26.49 -1.10 -0.87
N GLY A 163 26.36 -1.46 -2.16
CA GLY A 163 26.49 -2.84 -2.65
C GLY A 163 25.20 -3.48 -3.20
N VAL A 164 24.06 -2.76 -3.22
CA VAL A 164 22.84 -3.22 -3.90
C VAL A 164 22.88 -2.81 -5.37
N ASP A 165 22.92 -3.80 -6.25
CA ASP A 165 22.90 -3.65 -7.71
C ASP A 165 21.44 -3.37 -8.14
N GLU A 166 21.13 -2.12 -8.53
CA GLU A 166 19.83 -1.76 -9.10
C GLU A 166 19.69 -2.40 -10.49
N ARG A 167 19.14 -3.62 -10.55
CA ARG A 167 18.78 -4.24 -11.82
C ARG A 167 17.37 -3.82 -12.21
N SER A 168 17.28 -2.76 -13.00
CA SER A 168 16.10 -2.46 -13.81
C SER A 168 15.93 -3.57 -14.84
N GLY A 169 14.79 -4.27 -14.80
CA GLY A 169 14.37 -5.20 -15.85
C GLY A 169 13.87 -4.49 -17.10
#